data_AF-X1EHD2-F1
#
_entry.id   AF-X1EHD2-F1
#
_cell.length_a   1.000
_cell.length_b   1.000
_cell.length_c   1.000
_cell.angle_alpha   90.00
_cell.angle_beta   90.00
_cell.angle_gamma   90.00
#
_symmetry.space_group_name_H-M   'P 1'
#
loop_
_entity.id
_entity.type
_entity.pdbx_description
1 polymer ?
#
loop_
_entity_poly.entity_id
_entity_poly.type
_entity_poly.pdbx_seq_one_letter_code
_entity_poly.pdbx_strand_id
1 'polypeptide(L)' 'MVSLATRLDHHTGSHMILYHKLRQMLSIPDHKELAPGLLRGLIRKSGLTVEEFFKKK' A
#
# COMPACT_ATOMS: atom_id res chain seq x y z
N MET A 1 2.81 -4.65 -0.82
CA MET A 1 2.51 -3.65 -1.86
C MET A 1 3.78 -2.87 -2.21
N VAL A 2 4.52 -3.30 -3.23
CA VAL A 2 5.59 -2.48 -3.82
C VAL A 2 5.31 -2.42 -5.31
N SER A 3 4.64 -1.36 -5.74
CA SER A 3 4.51 -1.03 -7.16
C SER A 3 5.85 -0.48 -7.66
N LEU A 4 6.12 -0.53 -8.97
CA LEU A 4 7.37 -0.03 -9.57
C LEU A 4 7.73 1.41 -9.18
N ALA A 5 6.75 2.19 -8.69
CA ALA A 5 6.91 3.58 -8.28
C ALA A 5 6.85 3.82 -6.77
N THR A 6 6.43 2.85 -5.94
CA THR A 6 6.42 2.99 -4.48
C THR A 6 7.66 2.34 -3.87
N ARG A 7 8.38 3.04 -2.99
CA ARG A 7 9.49 2.47 -2.22
C ARG A 7 9.10 2.36 -0.75
N LEU A 8 9.59 1.32 -0.07
CA LEU A 8 9.51 1.26 1.39
C LEU A 8 10.44 2.34 1.95
N ASP A 9 9.89 3.25 2.74
CA ASP A 9 10.65 4.35 3.33
C ASP A 9 11.19 3.92 4.71
N HIS A 10 10.29 3.57 5.62
CA HIS A 10 10.64 3.02 6.92
C HIS A 10 9.57 2.06 7.45
N HIS A 11 10.00 1.16 8.33
CA HIS A 11 9.13 0.29 9.11
C HIS A 11 9.17 0.74 10.58
N THR A 12 8.02 0.93 11.21
CA THR A 12 7.96 1.39 12.60
C THR A 12 6.83 0.70 13.34
N GLY A 13 7.19 -0.12 14.32
CA GLY A 13 6.23 -0.89 15.10
C GLY A 13 5.41 -1.82 14.20
N SER A 14 4.09 -1.59 14.18
CA SER A 14 3.11 -2.38 13.43
C SER A 14 2.76 -1.81 12.05
N HIS A 15 3.54 -0.88 11.52
CA HIS A 15 3.22 -0.18 10.27
C HIS A 15 4.44 0.02 9.35
N MET A 16 4.20 -0.15 8.05
CA MET A 16 5.11 0.19 6.95
C MET A 16 4.69 1.51 6.31
N ILE A 17 5.63 2.42 6.10
CA ILE A 17 5.39 3.64 5.32
C ILE A 17 5.93 3.45 3.90
N LEU A 18 5.04 3.59 2.92
CA LEU A 18 5.40 3.63 1.51
C LEU A 18 5.47 5.06 1.01
N TYR A 19 6.59 5.38 0.36
CA TYR A 19 6.80 6.65 -0.30
C TYR A 19 6.53 6.53 -1.80
N HIS A 20 5.95 7.59 -2.37
CA HIS A 20 5.78 7.77 -3.81
C HIS A 20 6.14 9.21 -4.18
N LYS A 21 6.90 9.42 -5.25
CA LYS A 21 7.36 10.77 -5.64
C LYS A 21 6.23 11.76 -5.96
N LEU A 22 5.12 11.26 -6.50
CA LEU A 22 4.00 12.08 -6.99
C LEU A 22 2.72 11.96 -6.16
N ARG A 23 2.71 11.15 -5.09
CA ARG A 23 1.50 10.85 -4.31
C ARG A 23 1.81 10.97 -2.82
N GLN A 24 0.77 11.10 -2.01
CA GLN A 24 0.91 11.10 -0.55
C GLN A 24 1.55 9.79 -0.05
N MET A 25 2.31 9.89 1.04
CA MET A 25 2.82 8.74 1.76
C MET A 25 1.68 7.84 2.25
N LEU A 26 1.88 6.54 2.16
CA LEU A 26 0.88 5.54 2.58
C LEU A 26 1.40 4.76 3.77
N SER A 27 0.72 4.89 4.91
CA SER A 27 0.89 3.98 6.03
C SER A 27 0.07 2.72 5.82
N ILE A 28 0.71 1.56 5.93
CA ILE A 28 0.12 0.24 5.75
C ILE A 28 0.39 -0.56 7.02
N PRO A 29 -0.64 -1.13 7.67
CA PRO A 29 -0.42 -2.03 8.80
C PRO A 29 0.38 -3.27 8.37
N ASP A 30 1.40 -3.61 9.14
CA ASP A 30 2.21 -4.82 8.97
C ASP A 30 1.53 -6.00 9.67
N HIS A 31 0.43 -6.45 9.07
CA HIS A 31 -0.38 -7.55 9.55
C HIS A 31 -0.56 -8.58 8.44
N LYS A 32 -0.59 -9.86 8.81
CA LYS A 32 -0.76 -10.97 7.84
C LYS A 32 -2.10 -10.89 7.12
N GLU A 33 -3.14 -10.40 7.80
CA GLU A 33 -4.49 -10.26 7.27
C GLU A 33 -5.00 -8.83 7.48
N LEU A 34 -5.68 -8.30 6.47
CA LEU A 34 -6.31 -6.99 6.52
C LEU A 34 -7.81 -7.14 6.29
N ALA A 35 -8.61 -6.40 7.06
CA ALA A 35 -10.05 -6.36 6.83
C ALA A 35 -10.36 -5.89 5.38
N PRO A 36 -11.37 -6.44 4.70
CA PRO A 36 -11.65 -6.12 3.30
C PRO A 36 -11.86 -4.63 3.02
N GLY A 37 -12.50 -3.91 3.95
CA GLY A 37 -12.72 -2.46 3.83
C GLY A 37 -11.41 -1.67 3.91
N LEU A 38 -10.51 -2.08 4.80
CA LEU A 38 -9.19 -1.47 4.94
C LEU A 38 -8.34 -1.72 3.69
N LEU A 39 -8.30 -2.96 3.20
CA LEU A 39 -7.58 -3.31 1.98
C LEU A 39 -8.06 -2.48 0.77
N ARG A 40 -9.39 -2.40 0.55
CA ARG A 40 -9.96 -1.57 -0.52
C ARG A 40 -9.62 -0.09 -0.34
N GLY A 41 -9.63 0.40 0.89
CA GLY A 41 -9.23 1.76 1.22
C GLY A 41 -7.78 2.06 0.85
N LEU A 42 -6.86 1.13 1.17
CA LEU A 42 -5.43 1.26 0.85
C LEU A 42 -5.18 1.19 -0.67
N ILE A 43 -5.85 0.28 -1.38
CA ILE A 43 -5.80 0.21 -2.86
C ILE A 43 -6.23 1.54 -3.47
N ARG A 44 -7.39 2.09 -3.06
CA ARG A 44 -7.87 3.38 -3.53
C ARG A 44 -6.91 4.52 -3.22
N LYS A 45 -6.35 4.58 -2.00
CA LYS A 45 -5.37 5.61 -1.63
C LYS A 45 -4.06 5.49 -2.42
N SER A 46 -3.67 4.28 -2.81
CA SER A 46 -2.55 4.07 -3.75
C SER A 46 -2.85 4.53 -5.18
N GLY A 47 -4.13 4.80 -5.48
CA GLY A 47 -4.62 5.17 -6.80
C GLY A 47 -4.49 4.05 -7.82
N LEU A 48 -4.56 2.80 -7.35
CA LEU A 48 -4.69 1.61 -8.17
C LEU A 48 -6.16 1.19 -8.23
N THR A 49 -6.56 0.53 -9.31
CA THR A 49 -7.79 -0.26 -9.32
C THR A 49 -7.57 -1.61 -8.62
N VAL A 50 -8.66 -2.31 -8.29
CA VAL A 50 -8.57 -3.66 -7.73
C VAL A 50 -7.93 -4.62 -8.74
N GLU A 51 -8.24 -4.48 -10.03
CA GLU A 51 -7.64 -5.31 -11.08
C GLU A 51 -6.12 -5.06 -11.19
N GLU A 52 -5.68 -3.81 -11.16
CA GLU A 52 -4.26 -3.45 -11.19
C GLU A 52 -3.50 -3.99 -9.98
N PHE A 53 -4.14 -4.00 -8.81
CA PHE A 53 -3.58 -4.58 -7.60
C PHE A 53 -3.29 -6.08 -7.76
N PHE A 54 -4.17 -6.84 -8.43
CA PHE A 54 -3.98 -8.27 -8.68
C PHE A 54 -3.07 -8.60 -9.87
N LYS A 55 -2.75 -7.62 -10.73
CA LYS A 55 -1.90 -7.83 -11.92
C LYS A 55 -0.41 -8.01 -11.61
N LYS A 56 0.05 -7.78 -10.38
CA LYS A 56 1.44 -8.06 -9.99
C LYS A 56 1.62 -9.52 -9.58
N LYS A 57 2.21 -10.31 -10.48
CA LYS A 57 2.86 -11.60 -10.19
C LYS A 57 4.38 -11.41 -10.29
#